data_AF-A0A4C2ABR3-F1
#
_entry.id   AF-A0A4C2ABR3-F1
#
_cell.length_a   1.000
_cell.length_b   1.000
_cell.length_c   1.000
_cell.angle_alpha   90.00
_cell.angle_beta   90.00
_cell.angle_gamma   90.00
#
_symmetry.space_group_name_H-M   'P 1'
#
loop_
_entity.id
_entity.type
_entity.pdbx_description
1 polymer ?
#
loop_
_entity_poly.entity_id
_entity_poly.type
_entity_poly.pdbx_seq_one_letter_code
_entity_poly.pdbx_strand_id
1 'polypeptide(L)'
;MIFEEITATQRAQLVNSNPVLCCLYFARRFDCIVNAIELRKGPFSEYRMMEYVCLVEFQYRGSFRCHMLLWLEDAQFQEAKFAYGANVHRTLELIDELCTVDSCLVDSKSKFKTR
;
A
#
# COMPACT_ATOMS: atom_id res chain seq x y z
N MET A 1 19.61 -12.81 -11.37
CA MET A 1 18.47 -13.67 -11.72
C MET A 1 17.44 -12.77 -12.36
N ILE A 2 17.34 -12.78 -13.69
CA ILE A 2 16.34 -11.98 -14.40
C ILE A 2 15.05 -12.76 -14.26
N PHE A 3 14.09 -12.26 -13.48
CA PHE A 3 12.73 -12.81 -13.48
C PHE A 3 12.12 -12.44 -14.82
N GLU A 4 11.94 -13.42 -15.71
CA GLU A 4 11.15 -13.20 -16.92
C GLU A 4 9.73 -12.81 -16.51
N GLU A 5 9.24 -11.68 -17.02
CA GLU A 5 7.87 -11.26 -16.77
C GLU A 5 6.90 -12.25 -17.40
N ILE A 6 6.04 -12.82 -16.57
CA ILE A 6 4.99 -13.73 -17.02
C ILE A 6 3.96 -12.92 -17.82
N THR A 7 3.60 -13.40 -19.02
CA THR A 7 2.63 -12.71 -19.90
C THR A 7 1.22 -12.70 -19.29
N ALA A 8 0.35 -11.80 -19.76
CA ALA A 8 -1.05 -11.74 -19.31
C ALA A 8 -1.81 -13.06 -19.53
N THR A 9 -1.54 -13.75 -20.65
CA THR A 9 -2.13 -15.05 -20.96
C THR A 9 -1.69 -16.12 -19.95
N GLN A 10 -0.39 -16.16 -19.61
CA GLN A 10 0.13 -17.08 -18.61
C GLN A 10 -0.44 -16.78 -17.20
N ARG A 11 -0.66 -15.51 -16.84
CA ARG A 11 -1.36 -15.13 -15.60
C ARG A 11 -2.78 -15.67 -15.57
N ALA A 12 -3.54 -15.48 -16.64
CA ALA A 12 -4.90 -15.98 -16.74
C ALA A 12 -4.96 -17.51 -16.66
N GLN A 13 -4.06 -18.21 -17.34
CA GLN A 13 -3.95 -19.67 -17.25
C GLN A 13 -3.60 -20.14 -15.83
N LEU A 14 -2.68 -19.47 -15.15
CA LEU A 14 -2.29 -19.81 -13.77
C LEU A 14 -3.48 -19.64 -12.80
N VAL A 15 -4.19 -18.52 -12.87
CA VAL A 15 -5.37 -18.27 -12.03
C VAL A 15 -6.47 -19.30 -12.31
N ASN A 16 -6.72 -19.65 -13.58
CA ASN A 16 -7.73 -20.63 -13.95
C ASN A 16 -7.35 -22.07 -13.55
N SER A 17 -6.06 -22.41 -13.59
CA SER A 17 -5.57 -23.76 -13.27
C SER A 17 -5.44 -24.02 -11.77
N ASN A 18 -5.08 -23.00 -10.98
CA ASN A 18 -4.97 -23.12 -9.52
C ASN A 18 -5.35 -21.81 -8.80
N PRO A 19 -6.66 -21.49 -8.74
CA PRO A 19 -7.12 -20.26 -8.12
C PRO A 19 -6.81 -20.19 -6.62
N VAL A 20 -6.83 -21.33 -5.92
CA VAL A 20 -6.54 -21.40 -4.47
C VAL A 20 -5.12 -20.96 -4.18
N LEU A 21 -4.13 -21.47 -4.93
CA LEU A 21 -2.74 -21.09 -4.75
C LEU A 21 -2.51 -19.60 -5.04
N CYS A 22 -3.15 -19.06 -6.07
CA CYS A 22 -3.08 -17.64 -6.39
C CYS A 22 -3.66 -16.76 -5.27
N CYS A 23 -4.80 -17.15 -4.68
CA CYS A 23 -5.38 -16.47 -3.53
C CYS A 23 -4.45 -16.51 -2.30
N LEU A 24 -3.85 -17.67 -2.00
CA LEU A 24 -2.91 -17.81 -0.88
C LEU A 24 -1.63 -16.98 -1.08
N TYR A 25 -1.10 -16.98 -2.30
CA TYR A 25 0.06 -16.15 -2.65
C TYR A 25 -0.26 -14.66 -2.49
N PHE A 26 -1.42 -14.23 -2.98
CA PHE A 26 -1.88 -12.85 -2.83
C PHE A 26 -2.05 -12.49 -1.36
N ALA A 27 -2.70 -13.33 -0.55
CA ALA A 27 -2.89 -13.11 0.88
C ALA A 27 -1.55 -12.89 1.60
N ARG A 28 -0.54 -13.75 1.35
CA ARG A 28 0.80 -13.58 1.91
C ARG A 28 1.45 -12.26 1.48
N ARG A 29 1.28 -11.88 0.22
CA ARG A 29 1.84 -10.62 -0.29
C ARG A 29 1.14 -9.41 0.33
N PHE A 30 -0.17 -9.51 0.54
CA PHE A 30 -0.96 -8.52 1.25
C PHE A 30 -0.50 -8.38 2.71
N ASP A 31 -0.29 -9.49 3.42
CA ASP A 31 0.27 -9.48 4.78
C ASP A 31 1.61 -8.77 4.81
N CYS A 32 2.50 -9.00 3.84
CA CYS A 32 3.77 -8.27 3.74
C CYS A 32 3.59 -6.76 3.58
N ILE A 33 2.59 -6.31 2.80
CA ILE A 33 2.29 -4.89 2.60
C ILE A 33 1.79 -4.27 3.90
N VAL A 34 0.82 -4.91 4.56
CA VAL A 34 0.27 -4.44 5.84
C VAL A 34 1.37 -4.37 6.91
N ASN A 35 2.18 -5.43 7.04
CA ASN A 35 3.31 -5.44 7.97
C ASN A 35 4.30 -4.32 7.68
N ALA A 36 4.59 -4.02 6.40
CA ALA A 36 5.49 -2.94 6.02
C ALA A 36 4.92 -1.55 6.38
N ILE A 37 3.61 -1.37 6.25
CA ILE A 37 2.87 -0.17 6.67
C ILE A 37 2.98 0.02 8.19
N GLU A 38 2.84 -1.04 8.97
CA GLU A 38 2.87 -1.02 10.44
C GLU A 38 4.28 -0.87 11.05
N LEU A 39 5.34 -0.99 10.25
CA LEU A 39 6.69 -0.82 10.77
C LEU A 39 6.87 0.57 11.41
N ARG A 40 7.57 0.61 12.54
CA ARG A 40 7.95 1.87 13.23
C ARG A 40 8.75 2.84 12.34
N LYS A 41 9.38 2.34 11.28
CA LYS A 41 10.07 3.13 10.23
C LYS A 41 9.45 2.88 8.85
N GLY A 42 8.18 2.52 8.82
CA GLY A 42 7.40 2.29 7.62
C GLY A 42 7.00 3.59 6.94
N PRO A 43 6.25 3.50 5.83
CA PRO A 43 5.81 4.65 5.04
C PRO A 43 5.04 5.71 5.85
N PHE A 44 4.27 5.27 6.84
CA PHE A 44 3.44 6.12 7.69
C PHE A 44 3.99 6.18 9.13
N SER A 45 5.31 6.12 9.34
CA SER A 45 5.89 6.03 10.69
C SER A 45 5.49 7.16 11.64
N GLU A 46 5.21 8.34 11.11
CA GLU A 46 4.74 9.51 11.89
C GLU A 46 3.25 9.43 12.23
N TYR A 47 2.49 8.58 11.52
CA TYR A 47 1.04 8.43 11.63
C TYR A 47 0.67 6.94 11.71
N ARG A 48 0.65 6.39 12.92
CA ARG A 48 0.41 4.96 13.14
C ARG A 48 -0.89 4.50 12.48
N MET A 49 -0.88 3.42 11.70
CA MET A 49 -2.12 2.86 11.17
C MET A 49 -3.00 2.31 12.33
N MET A 50 -4.23 2.81 12.44
CA MET A 50 -5.21 2.40 13.44
C MET A 50 -6.12 1.31 12.90
N GLU A 51 -6.66 1.54 11.70
CA GLU A 51 -7.58 0.63 11.03
C GLU A 51 -7.37 0.69 9.51
N TYR A 52 -7.81 -0.34 8.81
CA TYR A 52 -7.86 -0.33 7.36
C TYR A 52 -9.00 -1.17 6.81
N VAL A 53 -9.41 -0.85 5.58
CA VAL A 53 -10.28 -1.67 4.75
C VAL A 53 -9.56 -1.91 3.42
N CYS A 54 -9.39 -3.17 3.01
CA CYS A 54 -8.99 -3.51 1.62
C CYS A 54 -10.17 -4.17 0.90
N LEU A 55 -10.40 -3.71 -0.33
CA LEU A 55 -11.21 -4.40 -1.32
C LEU A 55 -10.28 -5.06 -2.34
N VAL A 56 -10.38 -6.38 -2.47
CA VAL A 56 -9.61 -7.17 -3.45
C VAL A 56 -10.51 -7.51 -4.63
N GLU A 57 -10.13 -7.04 -5.81
CA GLU A 57 -10.82 -7.31 -7.06
C GLU A 57 -9.99 -8.18 -7.99
N PHE A 58 -10.61 -9.21 -8.54
CA PHE A 58 -10.04 -10.03 -9.60
C PHE A 58 -10.47 -9.44 -10.94
N GLN A 59 -9.53 -8.81 -11.65
CA GLN A 59 -9.84 -8.31 -12.99
C GLN A 59 -9.97 -9.45 -13.99
N TYR A 60 -10.80 -9.24 -15.00
CA TYR A 60 -10.96 -10.12 -16.17
C TYR A 60 -9.63 -10.49 -16.86
N ARG A 61 -8.58 -9.66 -16.72
CA ARG A 61 -7.22 -9.93 -17.26
C ARG A 61 -6.32 -10.77 -16.36
N GLY A 62 -6.88 -11.43 -15.33
CA GLY A 62 -6.12 -12.25 -14.39
C GLY A 62 -5.15 -11.44 -13.50
N SER A 63 -5.35 -10.13 -13.41
CA SER A 63 -4.60 -9.25 -12.52
C SER A 63 -5.43 -8.95 -11.28
N PHE A 64 -4.79 -9.04 -10.12
CA PHE A 64 -5.36 -8.64 -8.85
C PHE A 64 -5.21 -7.12 -8.69
N ARG A 65 -6.23 -6.45 -8.17
CA ARG A 65 -6.14 -5.08 -7.64
C ARG A 65 -6.61 -5.10 -6.20
N CYS A 66 -5.82 -4.52 -5.29
CA CYS A 66 -6.32 -4.16 -3.96
C CYS A 66 -6.45 -2.64 -3.92
N HIS A 67 -7.62 -2.21 -3.49
CA HIS A 67 -7.90 -0.84 -3.10
C HIS A 67 -7.90 -0.81 -1.57
N MET A 68 -7.02 -0.01 -0.97
CA MET A 68 -6.92 0.13 0.49
C MET A 68 -7.35 1.52 0.92
N LEU A 69 -8.12 1.59 2.00
CA LEU A 69 -8.36 2.80 2.77
C LEU A 69 -7.74 2.60 4.15
N LEU A 70 -6.86 3.52 4.55
CA LEU A 70 -6.13 3.47 5.83
C LEU A 70 -6.63 4.61 6.72
N TRP A 71 -6.90 4.30 7.99
CA TRP A 71 -7.12 5.28 9.04
C TRP A 71 -5.84 5.40 9.84
N LEU A 72 -5.21 6.56 9.77
CA LEU A 72 -3.97 6.84 10.47
C LEU A 72 -4.25 7.58 11.77
N GLU A 73 -3.49 7.25 12.80
CA GLU A 73 -3.50 7.89 14.11
C GLU A 73 -3.06 9.32 13.89
N ASP A 74 -3.97 10.18 14.27
CA ASP A 74 -3.86 11.59 14.05
C ASP A 74 -3.20 12.24 15.26
N ALA A 75 -2.12 12.99 15.02
CA ALA A 75 -1.53 13.85 16.04
C ALA A 75 -2.20 15.24 16.13
N GLN A 76 -2.98 15.72 15.14
CA GLN A 76 -3.44 17.13 15.03
C GLN A 76 -4.78 17.46 14.28
N PHE A 77 -5.55 16.50 13.76
CA PHE A 77 -6.87 16.62 13.09
C PHE A 77 -8.08 16.47 14.03
N GLN A 78 -7.91 16.26 15.35
CA GLN A 78 -9.03 16.22 16.30
C GLN A 78 -9.93 17.48 16.26
N GLU A 79 -9.46 18.61 15.73
CA GLU A 79 -10.27 19.82 15.52
C GLU A 79 -10.52 20.19 14.04
N ALA A 80 -9.95 19.46 13.09
CA ALA A 80 -10.15 19.71 11.69
C ALA A 80 -11.32 18.88 11.18
N LYS A 81 -12.53 19.38 11.41
CA LYS A 81 -13.59 19.15 10.42
C LYS A 81 -12.97 19.52 9.06
N PHE A 82 -12.76 18.54 8.19
CA PHE A 82 -12.39 18.68 6.77
C PHE A 82 -13.44 19.47 5.96
N ALA A 83 -14.29 20.25 6.64
CA ALA A 83 -15.43 20.96 6.13
C ALA A 83 -15.07 22.45 6.05
N TYR A 84 -14.91 22.92 4.81
CA TYR A 84 -14.91 24.33 4.39
C TYR A 84 -13.67 25.17 4.77
N GLY A 85 -12.68 25.18 3.88
CA GLY A 85 -11.78 26.33 3.63
C GLY A 85 -10.57 26.50 4.56
N ALA A 86 -10.71 26.29 5.87
CA ALA A 86 -9.66 26.69 6.82
C ALA A 86 -8.37 25.82 6.78
N ASN A 87 -8.48 24.54 6.43
CA ASN A 87 -7.37 23.59 6.53
C ASN A 87 -6.89 23.01 5.19
N VAL A 88 -7.36 23.56 4.06
CA VAL A 88 -7.06 23.03 2.72
C VAL A 88 -5.55 22.98 2.44
N HIS A 89 -4.80 24.02 2.82
CA HIS A 89 -3.36 24.07 2.57
C HIS A 89 -2.60 22.95 3.28
N ARG A 90 -2.90 22.75 4.56
CA ARG A 90 -2.30 21.70 5.38
C ARG A 90 -2.66 20.30 4.89
N THR A 91 -3.89 20.11 4.41
CA THR A 91 -4.28 18.85 3.77
C THR A 91 -3.48 18.58 2.50
N LEU A 92 -3.22 19.61 1.68
CA LEU A 92 -2.40 19.47 0.49
C LEU A 92 -0.94 19.14 0.82
N GLU A 93 -0.36 19.77 1.84
CA GLU A 93 0.98 19.45 2.34
C GLU A 93 1.09 17.99 2.81
N LEU A 94 0.09 17.49 3.54
CA LEU A 94 0.07 16.10 3.98
C LEU A 94 -0.08 15.13 2.80
N ILE A 95 -0.93 15.46 1.82
CA ILE A 95 -1.07 14.66 0.60
C ILE A 95 0.28 14.61 -0.13
N ASP A 96 0.98 15.74 -0.26
CA ASP A 96 2.29 15.77 -0.88
C ASP A 96 3.28 14.92 -0.07
N GLU A 97 3.36 15.08 1.24
CA GLU A 97 4.24 14.28 2.11
C GLU A 97 4.00 12.77 1.99
N LEU A 98 2.73 12.34 2.03
CA LEU A 98 2.36 10.92 2.09
C LEU A 98 2.25 10.24 0.71
N CYS A 99 1.91 11.00 -0.34
CA CYS A 99 1.71 10.48 -1.69
C CYS A 99 2.84 10.84 -2.66
N THR A 100 3.91 11.49 -2.19
CA THR A 100 5.05 11.81 -3.03
C THR A 100 5.75 10.55 -3.53
N VAL A 101 5.90 10.48 -4.84
CA VAL A 101 6.66 9.45 -5.55
C VAL A 101 8.10 9.93 -5.80
N ASP A 102 8.80 10.41 -4.77
CA ASP A 102 10.19 10.80 -4.95
C ASP A 102 11.07 9.54 -4.99
N SER A 103 11.50 9.18 -6.20
CA SER A 103 12.40 8.05 -6.44
C SER A 103 13.73 8.19 -5.68
N CYS A 104 14.11 9.41 -5.29
CA CYS A 104 15.33 9.70 -4.53
C CYS A 104 15.28 9.24 -3.05
N LEU A 105 14.10 9.05 -2.46
CA LEU A 105 13.95 8.66 -1.04
C LEU A 105 14.07 7.14 -0.82
N VAL A 106 13.87 6.34 -1.86
CA VAL A 106 13.96 4.87 -1.80
C VAL A 106 15.40 4.41 -1.58
N ASP A 107 16.39 5.17 -2.08
CA ASP A 107 17.82 4.85 -1.95
C ASP A 107 18.44 5.28 -0.61
N SER A 108 17.86 6.27 0.07
CA SER A 108 18.44 6.80 1.32
C SER A 108 17.97 6.09 2.59
N LYS A 109 16.81 5.41 2.57
CA LYS A 109 16.28 4.65 3.71
C LYS A 109 16.38 3.11 3.58
N SER A 110 16.82 2.59 2.43
CA SER A 110 16.95 1.14 2.17
C SER A 110 18.22 0.47 2.75
N LYS A 111 18.66 0.89 3.95
CA LYS A 111 19.56 0.06 4.78
C LYS A 111 18.75 -0.73 5.79
N PHE A 112 17.95 -1.67 5.30
CA PHE A 112 17.51 -2.79 6.12
C PHE A 112 18.75 -3.61 6.51
N LYS A 113 19.27 -3.33 7.70
CA LYS A 113 20.37 -4.10 8.28
C LYS A 113 19.78 -5.38 8.86
N THR A 114 19.84 -6.46 8.08
CA THR A 114 19.52 -7.81 8.50
C THR A 114 20.40 -8.17 9.71
N ARG A 115 19.77 -8.60 10.81
CA ARG A 115 20.47 -9.33 11.87
C ARG A 115 20.62 -10.78 11.47
#